data_AF-A0A1F4T7W9-F1
#
_entry.id   AF-A0A1F4T7W9-F1
#
_cell.length_a   1.000
_cell.length_b   1.000
_cell.length_c   1.000
_cell.angle_alpha   90.00
_cell.angle_beta   90.00
_cell.angle_gamma   90.00
#
_symmetry.space_group_name_H-M   'P 1'
#
loop_
_entity.id
_entity.type
_entity.pdbx_description
1 polymer ?
#
loop_
_entity_poly.entity_id
_entity_poly.type
_entity_poly.pdbx_seq_one_letter_code
_entity_poly.pdbx_strand_id
1 'polypeptide(L)'
;MAEEENKLPDEGEKKPERKTVVAVRYDIDRDKAPMVLATGKGMMADEILRIAEENKIPLYEDPELAKLLAKLEIDSEIPPELYTLVAEVLFFVFKLDRMAEKREKVVTRLREEKKEKARKGE
;
A
#
# COMPACT_ATOMS: atom_id res chain seq x y z
N MET A 1 -39.79 44.39 11.28
CA MET A 1 -39.01 43.82 10.16
C MET A 1 -37.68 43.41 10.75
N ALA A 2 -37.41 42.11 10.69
CA ALA A 2 -36.47 41.41 11.55
C ALA A 2 -35.01 41.74 11.24
N GLU A 3 -34.21 41.73 12.30
CA GLU A 3 -32.76 41.84 12.30
C GLU A 3 -32.16 40.61 11.61
N GLU A 4 -31.29 40.86 10.63
CA GLU A 4 -30.59 39.83 9.88
C GLU A 4 -29.40 39.37 10.73
N GLU A 5 -29.56 38.24 11.45
CA GLU A 5 -28.48 37.62 12.21
C GLU A 5 -27.36 37.16 11.26
N ASN A 6 -26.27 37.92 11.25
CA ASN A 6 -24.99 37.53 10.68
C ASN A 6 -24.38 36.42 11.56
N LYS A 7 -24.66 35.16 11.26
CA LYS A 7 -24.01 34.01 11.91
C LYS A 7 -22.59 33.84 11.37
N LEU A 8 -21.62 34.00 12.27
CA LEU A 8 -20.20 33.68 12.08
C LEU A 8 -20.01 32.23 11.60
N PRO A 9 -19.00 31.95 10.75
CA PRO A 9 -18.71 30.58 10.33
C PRO A 9 -18.20 29.75 11.52
N ASP A 10 -18.81 28.57 11.67
CA ASP A 10 -18.51 27.58 12.71
C ASP A 10 -17.07 27.04 12.57
N GLU A 11 -16.22 27.39 13.54
CA GLU A 11 -14.88 26.82 13.71
C GLU A 11 -15.00 25.42 14.34
N GLY A 12 -15.04 24.35 13.55
CA GLY A 12 -15.09 23.01 14.16
C GLY A 12 -15.06 21.79 13.25
N GLU A 13 -15.51 21.86 12.01
CA GLU A 13 -15.51 20.68 11.14
C GLU A 13 -14.17 20.51 10.43
N LYS A 14 -13.22 19.80 11.07
CA LYS A 14 -12.13 19.15 10.32
C LYS A 14 -12.77 18.20 9.31
N LYS A 15 -12.92 18.66 8.06
CA LYS A 15 -13.31 17.81 6.93
C LYS A 15 -12.49 16.51 6.99
N PRO A 16 -13.11 15.33 6.84
CA PRO A 16 -12.38 14.07 6.89
C PRO A 16 -11.21 14.15 5.92
N GLU A 17 -10.01 13.95 6.46
CA GLU A 17 -8.78 14.09 5.70
C GLU A 17 -8.83 13.12 4.52
N ARG A 18 -8.86 13.66 3.30
CA ARG A 18 -9.08 12.84 2.11
C ARG A 18 -7.89 11.88 1.95
N LYS A 19 -8.15 10.58 2.05
CA LYS A 19 -7.15 9.52 1.83
C LYS A 19 -6.41 9.78 0.52
N THR A 20 -5.08 9.70 0.57
CA THR A 20 -4.20 9.78 -0.59
C THR A 20 -3.49 8.45 -0.72
N VAL A 21 -3.52 7.88 -1.92
CA VAL A 21 -2.91 6.58 -2.23
C VAL A 21 -1.98 6.75 -3.43
N VAL A 22 -0.85 6.06 -3.40
CA VAL A 22 0.11 6.00 -4.50
C VAL A 22 0.50 4.55 -4.73
N ALA A 23 0.43 4.10 -5.97
CA ALA A 23 0.95 2.81 -6.39
C ALA A 23 2.37 2.98 -6.93
N VAL A 24 3.30 2.17 -6.43
CA VAL A 24 4.70 2.19 -6.82
C VAL A 24 5.09 0.83 -7.41
N ARG A 25 5.88 0.84 -8.48
CA ARG A 25 6.49 -0.36 -9.08
C ARG A 25 8.00 -0.20 -9.09
N TYR A 26 8.69 -1.32 -8.92
CA TYR A 26 10.10 -1.41 -9.22
C TYR A 26 10.42 -2.78 -9.82
N ASP A 27 10.79 -2.81 -11.09
CA ASP A 27 11.36 -3.96 -11.77
C ASP A 27 12.88 -3.80 -11.86
N ILE A 28 13.62 -4.60 -11.07
CA ILE A 28 15.08 -4.49 -10.94
C ILE A 28 15.79 -4.78 -12.27
N ASP A 29 15.19 -5.58 -13.16
CA ASP A 29 15.80 -5.97 -14.43
C ASP A 29 15.59 -4.92 -15.53
N ARG A 30 14.58 -4.04 -15.37
CA ARG A 30 14.13 -3.11 -16.42
C ARG A 30 14.22 -1.64 -16.04
N ASP A 31 13.94 -1.32 -14.78
CA ASP A 31 13.81 0.05 -14.33
C ASP A 31 15.13 0.53 -13.71
N LYS A 32 15.49 1.79 -13.98
CA LYS A 32 16.66 2.42 -13.34
C LYS A 32 16.37 2.86 -11.90
N ALA A 33 15.09 3.11 -11.61
CA ALA A 33 14.59 3.56 -10.32
C ALA A 33 13.13 3.10 -10.14
N PRO A 34 12.62 3.01 -8.91
CA PRO A 34 11.19 2.81 -8.67
C PRO A 34 10.36 3.92 -9.34
N MET A 35 9.14 3.60 -9.76
CA MET A 35 8.26 4.50 -10.51
C MET A 35 6.89 4.61 -9.87
N VAL A 36 6.25 5.77 -10.02
CA VAL A 36 4.84 5.97 -9.68
C VAL A 36 3.96 5.47 -10.82
N LEU A 37 3.08 4.51 -10.55
CA LEU A 37 2.15 3.97 -11.55
C LEU A 37 0.76 4.57 -11.46
N ALA A 38 0.33 4.97 -10.27
CA ALA A 38 -0.97 5.56 -10.06
C ALA A 38 -0.97 6.43 -8.81
N THR A 39 -1.82 7.45 -8.79
CA THR A 39 -2.13 8.23 -7.60
C THR A 39 -3.62 8.53 -7.54
N GLY A 40 -4.17 8.57 -6.33
CA GLY A 40 -5.60 8.82 -6.12
C GLY A 40 -5.87 9.54 -4.81
N LYS A 41 -6.96 10.31 -4.80
CA LYS A 41 -7.52 10.94 -3.59
C LYS A 41 -9.02 10.67 -3.50
N GLY A 42 -9.54 10.54 -2.28
CA GLY A 42 -10.97 10.28 -2.06
C GLY A 42 -11.43 9.03 -2.82
N MET A 43 -12.46 9.14 -3.65
CA MET A 43 -13.02 8.00 -4.41
C MET A 43 -11.98 7.29 -5.29
N MET A 44 -11.03 8.02 -5.88
CA MET A 44 -9.97 7.40 -6.69
C MET A 44 -8.98 6.60 -5.82
N ALA A 45 -8.74 7.05 -4.59
CA ALA A 45 -7.93 6.28 -3.64
C ALA A 45 -8.63 4.97 -3.25
N ASP A 46 -9.95 5.02 -3.02
CA ASP A 46 -10.73 3.83 -2.69
C ASP A 46 -10.72 2.80 -3.84
N GLU A 47 -10.79 3.26 -5.10
CA GLU A 47 -10.70 2.39 -6.27
C GLU A 47 -9.32 1.74 -6.43
N ILE A 48 -8.23 2.50 -6.21
CA ILE A 48 -6.87 1.95 -6.23
C ILE A 48 -6.72 0.87 -5.13
N LEU A 49 -7.25 1.12 -3.93
CA LEU A 49 -7.20 0.15 -2.83
C LEU A 49 -7.98 -1.12 -3.15
N ARG A 50 -9.16 -1.00 -3.76
CA ARG A 50 -9.96 -2.15 -4.22
C ARG A 50 -9.17 -3.00 -5.21
N ILE A 51 -8.56 -2.39 -6.23
CA ILE A 51 -7.74 -3.10 -7.22
C ILE A 51 -6.52 -3.74 -6.56
N ALA A 52 -5.87 -3.04 -5.62
CA ALA A 52 -4.73 -3.57 -4.88
C ALA A 52 -5.11 -4.83 -4.07
N GLU A 53 -6.25 -4.81 -3.39
CA GLU A 53 -6.78 -5.97 -2.65
C GLU A 53 -7.05 -7.17 -3.57
N GLU A 54 -7.74 -6.93 -4.70
CA GLU A 54 -8.05 -7.98 -5.68
C GLU A 54 -6.80 -8.66 -6.24
N ASN A 55 -5.73 -7.88 -6.42
CA ASN A 55 -4.45 -8.36 -6.95
C ASN A 55 -3.45 -8.73 -5.85
N LYS A 56 -3.86 -8.68 -4.56
CA LYS A 56 -3.01 -8.98 -3.40
C LYS A 56 -1.72 -8.14 -3.36
N ILE A 57 -1.81 -6.89 -3.80
CA ILE A 57 -0.73 -5.93 -3.73
C ILE A 57 -0.57 -5.49 -2.26
N PRO A 58 0.63 -5.60 -1.67
CA PRO A 58 0.88 -5.16 -0.30
C PRO A 58 0.57 -3.67 -0.09
N LEU A 59 -0.04 -3.34 1.04
CA LEU A 59 -0.32 -1.97 1.45
C LEU A 59 0.67 -1.52 2.54
N TYR A 60 1.19 -0.31 2.39
CA TYR A 60 2.03 0.36 3.37
C TYR A 60 1.40 1.70 3.72
N GLU A 61 1.10 1.92 5.00
CA GLU A 61 0.40 3.11 5.46
C GLU A 61 1.40 4.15 5.97
N ASP A 62 1.60 5.20 5.18
CA ASP A 62 2.35 6.40 5.56
C ASP A 62 1.70 7.62 4.87
N PRO A 63 0.86 8.39 5.59
CA PRO A 63 0.16 9.53 5.02
C PRO A 63 1.09 10.64 4.51
N GLU A 64 2.26 10.82 5.12
CA GLU A 64 3.21 11.86 4.72
C GLU A 64 3.94 11.46 3.45
N LEU A 65 4.44 10.22 3.39
CA LEU A 65 5.07 9.68 2.20
C LEU A 65 4.08 9.60 1.02
N ALA A 66 2.85 9.17 1.26
CA ALA A 66 1.81 9.14 0.23
C ALA A 66 1.54 10.54 -0.35
N LYS A 67 1.44 11.57 0.51
CA LYS A 67 1.28 12.97 0.07
C LYS A 67 2.50 13.48 -0.71
N LEU A 68 3.70 13.04 -0.34
CA LEU A 68 4.94 13.42 -1.00
C LEU A 68 5.06 12.79 -2.39
N LEU A 69 4.86 11.47 -2.49
CA LEU A 69 4.90 10.73 -3.75
C LEU A 69 3.77 11.12 -4.70
N ALA A 70 2.59 11.50 -4.17
CA ALA A 70 1.46 11.96 -4.99
C ALA A 70 1.71 13.29 -5.72
N LYS A 71 2.85 13.96 -5.47
CA LYS A 71 3.28 15.15 -6.22
C LYS A 71 4.08 14.80 -7.47
N LEU A 72 4.55 13.56 -7.60
CA LEU A 72 5.26 13.08 -8.77
C LEU A 72 4.27 12.79 -9.91
N GLU A 73 4.76 12.83 -11.13
CA GLU A 73 3.94 12.49 -12.29
C GLU A 73 3.74 10.97 -12.38
N ILE A 74 2.60 10.56 -12.93
CA ILE A 74 2.38 9.14 -13.24
C ILE A 74 3.37 8.73 -14.34
N ASP A 75 3.88 7.50 -14.24
CA ASP A 75 4.92 6.94 -15.09
C ASP A 75 6.27 7.67 -14.99
N SER A 76 6.49 8.46 -13.92
CA SER A 76 7.79 9.05 -13.63
C SER A 76 8.62 8.19 -12.66
N GLU A 77 9.93 8.23 -12.84
CA GLU A 77 10.88 7.72 -11.85
C GLU A 77 10.79 8.54 -10.57
N ILE A 78 10.93 7.86 -9.42
CA ILE A 78 11.07 8.49 -8.13
C ILE A 78 12.46 9.16 -8.07
N PRO A 79 12.57 10.40 -7.59
CA PRO A 79 13.86 11.09 -7.58
C PRO A 79 14.76 10.60 -6.41
N PRO A 80 16.10 10.75 -6.54
CA PRO A 80 17.05 10.20 -5.57
C PRO A 80 16.84 10.63 -4.13
N GLU A 81 16.32 11.83 -3.90
CA GLU A 81 16.08 12.38 -2.56
C GLU A 81 15.03 11.58 -1.79
N LEU A 82 14.19 10.80 -2.47
CA LEU A 82 13.15 9.97 -1.89
C LEU A 82 13.52 8.49 -1.80
N TYR A 83 14.70 8.09 -2.29
CA TYR A 83 15.10 6.68 -2.33
C TYR A 83 15.13 6.01 -0.97
N THR A 84 15.61 6.70 0.08
CA THR A 84 15.67 6.13 1.43
C THR A 84 14.26 5.77 1.93
N LEU A 85 13.27 6.64 1.72
CA LEU A 85 11.89 6.42 2.14
C LEU A 85 11.26 5.26 1.35
N VAL A 86 11.46 5.22 0.04
CA VAL A 86 10.91 4.15 -0.81
C VAL A 86 11.60 2.81 -0.56
N ALA A 87 12.90 2.82 -0.27
CA ALA A 87 13.64 1.61 0.07
C ALA A 87 13.10 0.95 1.35
N GLU A 88 12.66 1.73 2.33
CA GLU A 88 12.00 1.20 3.54
C GLU A 88 10.72 0.46 3.19
N VAL A 89 9.89 1.03 2.31
CA VAL A 89 8.65 0.39 1.82
C VAL A 89 8.98 -0.92 1.09
N LEU A 90 9.93 -0.90 0.15
CA LEU A 90 10.32 -2.09 -0.60
C LEU A 90 10.92 -3.18 0.31
N PHE A 91 11.68 -2.79 1.33
CA PHE A 91 12.22 -3.71 2.31
C PHE A 91 11.14 -4.35 3.17
N PHE A 92 10.11 -3.60 3.55
CA PHE A 92 8.92 -4.13 4.22
C PHE A 92 8.22 -5.19 3.37
N VAL A 93 7.97 -4.88 2.08
CA VAL A 93 7.36 -5.82 1.13
C VAL A 93 8.21 -7.10 0.99
N PHE A 94 9.51 -6.95 0.79
CA PHE A 94 10.43 -8.10 0.70
C PHE A 94 10.37 -9.00 1.94
N LYS A 95 10.25 -8.42 3.14
CA LYS A 95 10.09 -9.18 4.38
C LYS A 95 8.76 -9.94 4.40
N LEU A 96 7.66 -9.32 3.99
CA LEU A 96 6.36 -9.96 3.93
C LEU A 96 6.38 -11.18 3.01
N ASP A 97 6.94 -11.05 1.81
CA ASP A 97 7.05 -12.13 0.83
C ASP A 97 7.87 -13.30 1.39
N ARG A 98 9.02 -13.01 1.99
CA ARG A 98 9.87 -14.03 2.62
C ARG A 98 9.18 -14.72 3.80
N MET A 99 8.35 -14.01 4.56
CA MET A 99 7.56 -14.59 5.64
C MET A 99 6.45 -15.49 5.10
N ALA A 100 5.79 -15.09 4.01
CA ALA A 100 4.77 -15.89 3.33
C ALA A 100 5.37 -17.20 2.81
N GLU A 101 6.52 -17.15 2.13
CA GLU A 101 7.23 -18.33 1.61
C GLU A 101 7.61 -19.30 2.74
N LYS A 102 8.12 -18.79 3.86
CA LYS A 102 8.45 -19.62 5.03
C LYS A 102 7.22 -20.31 5.61
N ARG A 103 6.10 -19.60 5.74
CA ARG A 103 4.84 -20.16 6.26
C ARG A 103 4.33 -21.27 5.36
N GLU A 104 4.38 -21.09 4.04
CA GLU A 104 3.98 -22.11 3.09
C GLU A 104 4.80 -23.40 3.24
N LYS A 105 6.13 -23.30 3.32
CA LYS A 105 7.03 -24.45 3.53
C LYS A 105 6.69 -25.23 4.79
N VAL A 106 6.38 -24.53 5.90
CA VAL A 106 5.98 -25.16 7.16
C VAL A 106 4.64 -25.88 7.00
N VAL A 107 3.64 -25.23 6.40
CA VAL A 107 2.31 -25.82 6.18
C VAL A 107 2.39 -27.06 5.30
N THR A 108 3.18 -27.03 4.22
CA THR A 108 3.38 -28.17 3.32
C THR A 108 4.00 -29.35 4.05
N ARG A 109 5.09 -29.13 4.81
CA ARG A 109 5.72 -30.18 5.62
C ARG A 109 4.74 -30.83 6.60
N LEU A 110 3.97 -30.03 7.35
CA LEU A 110 3.00 -30.55 8.31
C LEU A 110 1.89 -31.38 7.64
N ARG A 111 1.48 -31.01 6.42
CA ARG A 111 0.50 -31.77 5.63
C ARG A 111 1.08 -33.11 5.17
N GLU A 112 2.35 -33.15 4.76
CA GLU A 112 3.04 -34.37 4.35
C GLU A 112 3.23 -35.34 5.53
N GLU A 113 3.72 -34.84 6.66
CA GLU A 113 3.88 -35.63 7.90
C GLU A 113 2.56 -36.25 8.37
N LYS A 114 1.45 -35.48 8.29
CA LYS A 114 0.11 -36.00 8.62
C LYS A 114 -0.33 -37.10 7.63
N LYS A 115 -0.07 -36.93 6.34
CA LYS A 115 -0.38 -37.95 5.31
C LYS A 115 0.45 -39.21 5.51
N GLU A 116 1.72 -39.09 5.85
CA GLU A 116 2.61 -40.22 6.07
C GLU A 116 2.22 -41.02 7.32
N LYS A 117 1.87 -40.31 8.41
CA LYS A 117 1.32 -40.95 9.64
C LYS A 117 0.00 -41.68 9.36
N ALA A 118 -0.87 -41.11 8.52
CA ALA A 118 -2.12 -41.77 8.13
C ALA A 118 -1.90 -43.00 7.22
N ARG A 119 -0.81 -43.05 6.45
CA ARG A 119 -0.45 -44.21 5.60
C ARG A 119 0.28 -45.33 6.34
N LYS A 120 0.95 -45.01 7.45
CA LYS A 120 1.72 -45.97 8.28
C LYS A 120 0.91 -46.56 9.43
N GLY A 121 -0.41 -46.34 9.45
CA GLY A 121 -1.32 -46.78 10.50
C GLY A 121 -2.68 -47.24 9.96
N GLU A 122 -2.65 -48.34 9.21
CA GLU A 122 -3.49 -49.54 9.44
C GLU A 122 -2.54 -50.71 9.68
#